data_AF-W6NH45-F1
#
_entry.id   AF-W6NH45-F1
#
_cell.length_a   1.000
_cell.length_b   1.000
_cell.length_c   1.000
_cell.angle_alpha   90.00
_cell.angle_beta   90.00
_cell.angle_gamma   90.00
#
_symmetry.space_group_name_H-M   'P 1'
#
loop_
_entity.id
_entity.type
_entity.pdbx_description
1 polymer ?
#
loop_
_entity_poly.entity_id
_entity_poly.type
_entity_poly.pdbx_seq_one_letter_code
_entity_poly.pdbx_strand_id
1 'polypeptide(L)'
;MIPCFYDATSFVDLQEAISLLEPLLSAKENYVRQGAVIALSFIYVQQTDVGCPKVGEFRKQLTKMTTEKGEDSMAKFGAIIAQGILDVGGRNMTIALHNRSGTIDMGGVVGMMAFQQFWYWHSMVPFISLACKPTCLIALTKQLQMPKIEFKCNARASLFAYPPPLESKKKEEHEKVETAVLSITHKKKPAKKGEEKMEVDEEPKPAKEEEKKTVPDNEPPTHTIENPARVVRLQLKTLSMMDNSRYKPVKSITYGGIIMLLDRTPDQKAELVVQAVAGGTTLDPAAPEKQPHSTFEIDLKDY
;
A
#
# COMPACT_ATOMS: atom_id res chain seq x y z
N MET A 1 3.81 -19.52 16.44
CA MET A 1 3.07 -18.91 15.31
C MET A 1 3.93 -17.98 14.43
N ILE A 2 5.21 -17.72 14.74
CA ILE A 2 6.03 -16.71 14.04
C ILE A 2 7.04 -17.27 13.00
N PRO A 3 7.60 -18.49 13.09
CA PRO A 3 8.65 -18.88 12.14
C PRO A 3 8.13 -19.30 10.75
N CYS A 4 6.83 -19.59 10.59
CA CYS A 4 6.31 -20.16 9.33
C CYS A 4 5.86 -19.14 8.28
N PHE A 5 5.65 -17.87 8.63
CA PHE A 5 5.12 -16.89 7.66
C PHE A 5 6.18 -16.36 6.68
N TYR A 6 7.45 -16.66 6.91
CA TYR A 6 8.56 -15.99 6.22
C TYR A 6 9.19 -16.79 5.08
N ASP A 7 9.10 -18.12 5.11
CA ASP A 7 9.66 -19.01 4.08
C ASP A 7 8.71 -19.29 2.92
N ALA A 8 7.52 -18.66 2.91
CA ALA A 8 6.60 -18.65 1.78
C ALA A 8 7.16 -17.81 0.61
N THR A 9 8.31 -18.21 0.10
CA THR A 9 8.90 -17.74 -1.15
C THR A 9 8.26 -18.43 -2.35
N SER A 10 7.45 -19.47 -2.10
CA SER A 10 6.57 -20.08 -3.08
C SER A 10 5.13 -19.58 -2.90
N PHE A 11 4.48 -19.27 -4.01
CA PHE A 11 3.06 -18.87 -4.05
C PHE A 11 2.13 -19.92 -3.42
N VAL A 12 2.58 -21.18 -3.38
CA VAL A 12 1.86 -22.32 -2.82
C VAL A 12 1.74 -22.21 -1.30
N ASP A 13 2.84 -21.87 -0.61
CA ASP A 13 2.86 -21.74 0.85
C ASP A 13 1.97 -20.57 1.33
N LEU A 14 1.87 -19.52 0.51
CA LEU A 14 0.97 -18.38 0.80
C LEU A 14 -0.51 -18.77 0.70
N GLN A 15 -0.89 -19.59 -0.28
CA GLN A 15 -2.27 -20.01 -0.46
C GLN A 15 -2.73 -20.94 0.67
N GLU A 16 -1.85 -21.81 1.15
CA GLU A 16 -2.10 -22.67 2.32
C GLU A 16 -2.19 -21.84 3.62
N ALA A 17 -1.33 -20.86 3.81
CA ALA A 17 -1.42 -19.95 4.95
C ALA A 17 -2.75 -19.16 4.96
N ILE A 18 -3.22 -18.72 3.80
CA ILE A 18 -4.50 -18.01 3.66
C ILE A 18 -5.68 -18.93 4.03
N SER A 19 -5.70 -20.17 3.52
CA SER A 19 -6.80 -21.11 3.81
C SER A 19 -6.90 -21.48 5.29
N LEU A 20 -5.77 -21.48 6.01
CA LEU A 20 -5.73 -21.69 7.46
C LEU A 20 -6.20 -20.47 8.26
N LEU A 21 -5.98 -19.25 7.77
CA LEU A 21 -6.33 -18.01 8.47
C LEU A 21 -7.77 -17.54 8.21
N GLU A 22 -8.34 -17.83 7.05
CA GLU A 22 -9.72 -17.49 6.69
C GLU A 22 -10.78 -17.93 7.72
N PRO A 23 -10.79 -19.19 8.21
CA PRO A 23 -11.79 -19.61 9.21
C PRO A 23 -11.63 -18.88 10.55
N LEU A 24 -10.42 -18.39 10.87
CA LEU A 24 -10.16 -17.69 12.14
C LEU A 24 -10.78 -16.28 12.19
N LEU A 25 -11.13 -15.70 11.03
CA LEU A 25 -11.86 -14.42 10.97
C LEU A 25 -13.29 -14.54 11.54
N SER A 26 -13.90 -15.72 11.45
CA SER A 26 -15.24 -16.02 11.96
C SER A 26 -15.22 -16.61 13.37
N ALA A 27 -14.07 -16.63 14.05
CA ALA A 27 -13.95 -17.17 15.39
C ALA A 27 -14.80 -16.39 16.40
N LYS A 28 -15.35 -17.10 17.39
CA LYS A 28 -16.14 -16.48 18.48
C LYS A 28 -15.30 -15.55 19.35
N GLU A 29 -14.03 -15.91 19.55
CA GLU A 29 -13.11 -15.20 20.43
C GLU A 29 -12.51 -13.95 19.75
N ASN A 30 -12.57 -12.81 20.43
CA ASN A 30 -12.17 -11.51 19.85
C ASN A 30 -10.66 -11.41 19.59
N TYR A 31 -9.83 -11.93 20.49
CA TYR A 31 -8.37 -11.90 20.34
C TYR A 31 -7.89 -12.82 19.20
N VAL A 32 -8.63 -13.89 18.89
CA VAL A 32 -8.35 -14.76 17.75
C VAL A 32 -8.64 -14.02 16.45
N ARG A 33 -9.79 -13.33 16.36
CA ARG A 33 -10.13 -12.49 15.19
C ARG A 33 -9.13 -11.38 14.98
N GLN A 34 -8.73 -10.68 16.04
CA GLN A 34 -7.70 -9.63 16.00
C GLN A 34 -6.37 -10.17 15.46
N GLY A 35 -5.91 -11.31 15.98
CA GLY A 35 -4.67 -11.95 15.52
C GLY A 35 -4.74 -12.43 14.07
N ALA A 36 -5.88 -12.97 13.64
CA ALA A 36 -6.11 -13.43 12.28
C ALA A 36 -6.07 -12.27 11.26
N VAL A 37 -6.72 -11.15 11.59
CA VAL A 37 -6.74 -9.94 10.76
C VAL A 37 -5.33 -9.36 10.61
N ILE A 38 -4.56 -9.30 11.69
CA ILE A 38 -3.17 -8.84 11.66
C ILE A 38 -2.30 -9.82 10.83
N ALA A 39 -2.43 -11.13 11.02
CA ALA A 39 -1.67 -12.14 10.29
C ALA A 39 -1.93 -12.08 8.77
N LEU A 40 -3.19 -11.94 8.36
CA LEU A 40 -3.57 -11.79 6.96
C LEU A 40 -3.00 -10.51 6.34
N SER A 41 -2.90 -9.42 7.10
CA SER A 41 -2.31 -8.17 6.60
C SER A 41 -0.82 -8.30 6.26
N PHE A 42 -0.07 -9.13 7.00
CA PHE A 42 1.34 -9.41 6.69
C PHE A 42 1.52 -10.20 5.40
N ILE A 43 0.60 -11.11 5.09
CA ILE A 43 0.60 -11.92 3.85
C ILE A 43 0.28 -11.03 2.65
N TYR A 44 -0.75 -10.20 2.75
CA TYR A 44 -1.23 -9.36 1.66
C TYR A 44 -0.39 -8.08 1.43
N VAL A 45 0.70 -7.89 2.18
CA VAL A 45 1.59 -6.73 2.00
C VAL A 45 2.16 -6.69 0.58
N GLN A 46 2.05 -5.54 -0.08
CA GLN A 46 2.47 -5.30 -1.47
C GLN A 46 1.78 -6.14 -2.57
N GLN A 47 0.81 -6.99 -2.23
CA GLN A 47 0.01 -7.69 -3.22
C GLN A 47 -1.05 -6.76 -3.83
N THR A 48 -1.35 -6.98 -5.11
CA THR A 48 -2.35 -6.25 -5.88
C THR A 48 -3.55 -7.15 -6.15
N ASP A 49 -4.72 -6.55 -6.43
CA ASP A 49 -5.97 -7.28 -6.68
C ASP A 49 -5.88 -8.18 -7.92
N VAL A 50 -5.00 -7.84 -8.88
CA VAL A 50 -4.73 -8.64 -10.08
C VAL A 50 -3.99 -9.94 -9.75
N GLY A 51 -3.08 -9.91 -8.77
CA GLY A 51 -2.33 -11.09 -8.34
C GLY A 51 -3.15 -12.02 -7.44
N CYS A 52 -3.94 -11.43 -6.53
CA CYS A 52 -4.85 -12.18 -5.67
C CYS A 52 -6.14 -11.36 -5.43
N PRO A 53 -7.30 -11.79 -5.95
CA PRO A 53 -8.54 -11.03 -5.81
C PRO A 53 -9.03 -10.95 -4.35
N LYS A 54 -8.53 -11.82 -3.46
CA LYS A 54 -8.85 -11.83 -2.03
C LYS A 54 -8.38 -10.56 -1.31
N VAL A 55 -7.36 -9.87 -1.83
CA VAL A 55 -6.86 -8.61 -1.26
C VAL A 55 -7.96 -7.53 -1.26
N GLY A 56 -8.73 -7.44 -2.35
CA GLY A 56 -9.83 -6.49 -2.49
C GLY A 56 -10.99 -6.80 -1.55
N GLU A 57 -11.29 -8.09 -1.34
CA GLU A 57 -12.29 -8.53 -0.37
C GLU A 57 -11.85 -8.24 1.07
N PHE A 58 -10.59 -8.53 1.39
CA PHE A 58 -10.01 -8.27 2.71
C PHE A 58 -10.04 -6.77 3.07
N ARG A 59 -9.76 -5.86 2.12
CA ARG A 59 -9.87 -4.40 2.34
C ARG A 59 -11.30 -3.94 2.65
N LYS A 60 -12.29 -4.52 1.97
CA LYS A 60 -13.71 -4.26 2.25
C LYS A 60 -14.08 -4.77 3.64
N GLN A 61 -13.60 -5.95 4.02
CA GLN A 61 -13.80 -6.52 5.36
C GLN A 61 -13.19 -5.64 6.46
N LEU A 62 -11.93 -5.19 6.30
CA LEU A 62 -11.28 -4.28 7.25
C LEU A 62 -12.04 -2.96 7.45
N THR A 63 -12.53 -2.39 6.34
CA THR A 63 -13.33 -1.16 6.38
C THR A 63 -14.65 -1.40 7.13
N LYS A 64 -15.32 -2.54 6.85
CA LYS A 64 -16.55 -2.92 7.54
C LYS A 64 -16.32 -3.05 9.06
N MET A 65 -15.34 -3.86 9.47
CA MET A 65 -14.97 -4.08 10.88
C MET A 65 -14.68 -2.76 11.62
N THR A 66 -14.02 -1.82 10.94
CA THR A 66 -13.69 -0.51 11.52
C THR A 66 -14.94 0.38 11.70
N THR A 67 -15.88 0.34 10.75
CA THR A 67 -17.08 1.20 10.77
C THR A 67 -18.24 0.66 11.61
N GLU A 68 -18.29 -0.65 11.84
CA GLU A 68 -19.41 -1.30 12.49
C GLU A 68 -19.42 -1.02 14.00
N LYS A 69 -20.49 -0.40 14.49
CA LYS A 69 -20.60 -0.02 15.91
C LYS A 69 -20.69 -1.25 16.83
N GLY A 70 -21.29 -2.34 16.35
CA GLY A 70 -21.48 -3.59 17.10
C GLY A 70 -20.21 -4.44 17.27
N GLU A 71 -19.10 -4.07 16.64
CA GLU A 71 -17.85 -4.81 16.81
C GLU A 71 -17.07 -4.41 18.06
N ASP A 72 -16.35 -5.39 18.60
CA ASP A 72 -15.52 -5.26 19.79
C ASP A 72 -14.35 -4.29 19.57
N SER A 73 -13.92 -3.61 20.65
CA SER A 73 -12.84 -2.64 20.60
C SER A 73 -11.49 -3.28 20.21
N MET A 74 -11.23 -4.54 20.59
CA MET A 74 -10.00 -5.25 20.22
C MET A 74 -9.97 -5.62 18.74
N ALA A 75 -11.11 -6.05 18.19
CA ALA A 75 -11.24 -6.34 16.76
C ALA A 75 -11.03 -5.08 15.90
N LYS A 76 -11.62 -3.94 16.33
CA LYS A 76 -11.42 -2.62 15.71
C LYS A 76 -9.95 -2.20 15.73
N PHE A 77 -9.29 -2.37 16.86
CA PHE A 77 -7.86 -2.05 16.99
C PHE A 77 -7.01 -2.90 16.03
N GLY A 78 -7.28 -4.20 15.94
CA GLY A 78 -6.63 -5.08 14.96
C GLY A 78 -6.88 -4.68 13.51
N ALA A 79 -8.11 -4.28 13.17
CA ALA A 79 -8.48 -3.85 11.83
C ALA A 79 -7.75 -2.55 11.42
N ILE A 80 -7.61 -1.58 12.33
CA ILE A 80 -6.87 -0.33 12.09
C ILE A 80 -5.38 -0.61 11.84
N ILE A 81 -4.77 -1.47 12.67
CA ILE A 81 -3.36 -1.87 12.49
C ILE A 81 -3.18 -2.61 11.16
N ALA A 82 -4.05 -3.56 10.85
CA ALA A 82 -3.99 -4.32 9.60
C ALA A 82 -4.10 -3.41 8.36
N GLN A 83 -4.97 -2.40 8.40
CA GLN A 83 -5.06 -1.40 7.34
C GLN A 83 -3.76 -0.59 7.21
N GLY A 84 -3.15 -0.21 8.34
CA GLY A 84 -1.84 0.44 8.36
C GLY A 84 -0.71 -0.42 7.79
N ILE A 85 -0.71 -1.72 8.10
CA ILE A 85 0.28 -2.69 7.58
C ILE A 85 0.12 -2.87 6.07
N LEU A 86 -1.12 -2.98 5.57
CA LEU A 86 -1.40 -3.14 4.14
C LEU A 86 -0.89 -1.96 3.29
N ASP A 87 -0.95 -0.74 3.81
CA ASP A 87 -0.56 0.49 3.11
C ASP A 87 0.74 1.09 3.65
N VAL A 88 1.58 0.27 4.30
CA VAL A 88 2.84 0.68 4.92
C VAL A 88 3.77 1.41 3.93
N GLY A 89 4.21 2.61 4.31
CA GLY A 89 5.08 3.46 3.48
C GLY A 89 4.48 3.79 2.11
N GLY A 90 3.14 3.88 2.01
CA GLY A 90 2.46 4.05 0.71
C GLY A 90 2.67 2.87 -0.22
N ARG A 91 2.81 1.65 0.34
CA ARG A 91 3.15 0.39 -0.35
C ARG A 91 4.54 0.35 -1.01
N ASN A 92 5.42 1.26 -0.62
CA ASN A 92 6.85 1.22 -0.95
C ASN A 92 7.66 0.39 0.03
N MET A 93 7.07 -0.02 1.15
CA MET A 93 7.74 -0.83 2.16
C MET A 93 7.13 -2.23 2.21
N THR A 94 7.96 -3.20 2.56
CA THR A 94 7.59 -4.58 2.86
C THR A 94 8.10 -4.93 4.25
N ILE A 95 7.57 -5.98 4.86
CA ILE A 95 8.01 -6.42 6.19
C ILE A 95 8.89 -7.64 6.00
N ALA A 96 10.15 -7.51 6.44
CA ALA A 96 11.19 -8.47 6.12
C ALA A 96 12.12 -8.76 7.32
N LEU A 97 12.12 -10.01 7.82
CA LEU A 97 13.03 -10.51 8.86
C LEU A 97 14.43 -10.88 8.34
N HIS A 98 14.52 -11.24 7.06
CA HIS A 98 15.78 -11.56 6.39
C HIS A 98 16.11 -10.53 5.34
N ASN A 99 17.39 -10.22 5.22
CA ASN A 99 17.92 -9.45 4.13
C ASN A 99 17.80 -10.23 2.80
N ARG A 100 17.97 -9.55 1.67
CA ARG A 100 17.95 -10.19 0.34
C ARG A 100 19.02 -11.29 0.22
N SER A 101 20.15 -11.11 0.89
CA SER A 101 21.27 -12.05 0.92
C SER A 101 21.00 -13.31 1.76
N GLY A 102 19.84 -13.44 2.40
CA GLY A 102 19.49 -14.58 3.26
C GLY A 102 19.99 -14.46 4.70
N THR A 103 20.74 -13.41 5.04
CA THR A 103 21.13 -13.13 6.43
C THR A 103 19.94 -12.61 7.23
N ILE A 104 19.83 -13.04 8.48
CA ILE A 104 18.81 -12.56 9.41
C ILE A 104 19.13 -11.11 9.76
N ASP A 105 18.15 -10.22 9.61
CA ASP A 105 18.28 -8.84 10.05
C ASP A 105 17.81 -8.71 11.51
N MET A 106 18.75 -8.42 12.41
CA MET A 106 18.47 -8.29 13.84
C MET A 106 17.47 -7.17 14.12
N GLY A 107 17.52 -6.05 13.37
CA GLY A 107 16.59 -4.94 13.55
C GLY A 107 15.14 -5.35 13.29
N GLY A 108 14.91 -6.04 12.18
CA GLY A 108 13.58 -6.56 11.83
C GLY A 108 13.06 -7.62 12.80
N VAL A 109 13.93 -8.52 13.28
CA VAL A 109 13.54 -9.55 14.27
C VAL A 109 13.15 -8.93 15.61
N VAL A 110 13.96 -7.99 16.12
CA VAL A 110 13.67 -7.27 17.37
C VAL A 110 12.39 -6.45 17.23
N GLY A 111 12.19 -5.77 16.09
CA GLY A 111 10.96 -5.01 15.80
C GLY A 111 9.71 -5.88 15.81
N MET A 112 9.76 -7.06 15.19
CA MET A 112 8.64 -8.00 15.19
C MET A 112 8.41 -8.66 16.55
N MET A 113 9.47 -8.93 17.32
CA MET A 113 9.36 -9.47 18.67
C MET A 113 8.72 -8.45 19.62
N ALA A 114 9.12 -7.19 19.56
CA ALA A 114 8.52 -6.11 20.34
C ALA A 114 7.07 -5.86 19.92
N PHE A 115 6.78 -5.91 18.62
CA PHE A 115 5.42 -5.80 18.10
C PHE A 115 4.50 -6.86 18.72
N GLN A 116 4.92 -8.13 18.80
CA GLN A 116 4.10 -9.21 19.38
C GLN A 116 3.67 -8.95 20.85
N GLN A 117 4.42 -8.12 21.58
CA GLN A 117 4.11 -7.74 22.97
C GLN A 117 3.07 -6.61 23.07
N PHE A 118 2.41 -6.22 21.97
CA PHE A 118 1.37 -5.18 21.96
C PHE A 118 0.22 -5.46 22.92
N TRP A 119 -0.01 -6.73 23.27
CA TRP A 119 -1.07 -7.15 24.21
C TRP A 119 -0.86 -6.58 25.62
N TYR A 120 0.39 -6.54 26.09
CA TYR A 120 0.71 -5.97 27.41
C TYR A 120 0.78 -4.45 27.34
N TRP A 121 1.34 -3.90 26.25
CA TRP A 121 1.47 -2.47 26.10
C TRP A 121 1.31 -2.05 24.62
N HIS A 122 0.18 -1.38 24.33
CA HIS A 122 -0.17 -0.88 23.00
C HIS A 122 0.89 0.06 22.37
N SER A 123 1.67 0.77 23.19
CA SER A 123 2.79 1.62 22.73
C SER A 123 3.93 0.83 22.09
N MET A 124 3.91 -0.51 22.11
CA MET A 124 4.88 -1.34 21.39
C MET A 124 4.54 -1.56 19.91
N VAL A 125 3.34 -1.18 19.46
CA VAL A 125 2.94 -1.30 18.03
C VAL A 125 3.89 -0.55 17.06
N PRO A 126 4.36 0.67 17.34
CA PRO A 126 5.24 1.40 16.43
C PRO A 126 6.61 0.74 16.16
N PHE A 127 7.03 -0.23 16.97
CA PHE A 127 8.28 -0.97 16.73
C PHE A 127 8.26 -1.82 15.45
N ILE A 128 7.10 -1.99 14.82
CA ILE A 128 6.97 -2.57 13.48
C ILE A 128 7.80 -1.80 12.43
N SER A 129 8.05 -0.51 12.64
CA SER A 129 8.86 0.34 11.76
C SER A 129 10.28 -0.18 11.54
N LEU A 130 10.87 -0.90 12.50
CA LEU A 130 12.20 -1.51 12.35
C LEU A 130 12.18 -2.72 11.41
N ALA A 131 11.04 -3.37 11.25
CA ALA A 131 10.86 -4.51 10.35
C ALA A 131 10.48 -4.07 8.92
N CYS A 132 10.05 -2.83 8.75
CA CYS A 132 9.72 -2.24 7.46
C CYS A 132 11.00 -1.98 6.64
N LYS A 133 11.12 -2.64 5.50
CA LYS A 133 12.19 -2.43 4.52
C LYS A 133 11.64 -1.83 3.23
N PRO A 134 12.27 -0.78 2.68
CA PRO A 134 11.85 -0.21 1.40
C PRO A 134 12.13 -1.19 0.25
N THR A 135 11.19 -1.32 -0.67
CA THR A 135 11.31 -2.10 -1.90
C THR A 135 11.50 -1.16 -3.08
N CYS A 136 12.71 -0.63 -3.19
CA CYS A 136 13.13 0.21 -4.30
C CYS A 136 14.28 -0.43 -5.08
N LEU A 137 14.37 -0.06 -6.35
CA LEU A 137 15.51 -0.29 -7.21
C LEU A 137 16.10 1.08 -7.49
N ILE A 138 17.30 1.31 -6.96
CA ILE A 138 18.03 2.57 -7.13
C ILE A 138 19.36 2.23 -7.77
N ALA A 139 19.58 2.76 -8.96
CA ALA A 139 20.83 2.58 -9.66
C ALA A 139 21.73 3.80 -9.44
N LEU A 140 23.00 3.55 -9.13
CA LEU A 140 23.99 4.60 -8.87
C LEU A 140 25.26 4.37 -9.68
N THR A 141 25.89 5.46 -10.12
CA THR A 141 27.23 5.42 -10.72
C THR A 141 28.32 5.32 -9.65
N LYS A 142 29.59 5.15 -10.06
CA LYS A 142 30.76 5.16 -9.15
C LYS A 142 30.82 6.42 -8.27
N GLN A 143 30.31 7.54 -8.77
CA GLN A 143 30.27 8.84 -8.10
C GLN A 143 29.02 9.02 -7.21
N LEU A 144 28.25 7.96 -6.96
CA LEU A 144 26.99 7.99 -6.18
C LEU A 144 25.93 8.93 -6.77
N GLN A 145 26.00 9.20 -8.08
CA GLN A 145 25.00 9.97 -8.79
C GLN A 145 23.93 9.03 -9.37
N MET A 146 22.69 9.50 -9.46
CA MET A 146 21.58 8.74 -10.04
C MET A 146 21.50 9.02 -11.55
N PRO A 147 21.85 8.05 -12.42
CA PRO A 147 21.65 8.21 -13.86
C PRO A 147 20.18 7.94 -14.22
N LYS A 148 19.69 8.63 -15.25
CA LYS A 148 18.41 8.30 -15.91
C LYS A 148 18.60 7.00 -16.69
N ILE A 149 18.12 5.90 -16.13
CA ILE A 149 18.14 4.61 -16.81
C ILE A 149 16.76 3.97 -16.77
N GLU A 150 16.52 3.19 -17.81
CA GLU A 150 15.30 2.44 -18.04
C GLU A 150 15.56 0.94 -17.89
N PHE A 151 14.74 0.28 -17.08
CA PHE A 151 14.74 -1.16 -16.87
C PHE A 151 13.56 -1.79 -17.59
N LYS A 152 13.77 -2.90 -18.29
CA LYS A 152 12.68 -3.64 -18.93
C LYS A 152 12.11 -4.67 -17.95
N CYS A 153 10.82 -4.58 -17.68
CA CYS A 153 10.07 -5.57 -16.90
C CYS A 153 9.28 -6.48 -17.85
N ASN A 154 9.55 -7.78 -17.83
CA ASN A 154 8.86 -8.78 -18.63
C ASN A 154 7.57 -9.25 -17.93
N ALA A 155 6.70 -8.31 -17.60
CA ALA A 155 5.39 -8.56 -17.00
C ALA A 155 4.45 -7.38 -17.24
N ARG A 156 3.14 -7.65 -17.15
CA ARG A 156 2.08 -6.63 -17.28
C ARG A 156 2.22 -5.57 -16.18
N ALA A 157 2.07 -4.29 -16.55
CA ALA A 157 2.20 -3.17 -15.60
C ALA A 157 1.12 -3.22 -14.50
N SER A 158 -0.11 -3.61 -14.87
CA SER A 158 -1.24 -3.78 -13.95
C SER A 158 -0.97 -4.72 -12.77
N LEU A 159 -0.07 -5.71 -12.92
CA LEU A 159 0.26 -6.63 -11.83
C LEU A 159 0.99 -5.92 -10.68
N PHE A 160 1.75 -4.85 -10.97
CA PHE A 160 2.60 -4.15 -10.01
C PHE A 160 2.19 -2.69 -9.77
N ALA A 161 1.17 -2.22 -10.49
CA ALA A 161 0.62 -0.89 -10.32
C ALA A 161 0.12 -0.67 -8.88
N TYR A 162 0.18 0.59 -8.44
CA TYR A 162 -0.55 0.97 -7.23
C TYR A 162 -2.04 0.84 -7.54
N PRO A 163 -2.82 0.15 -6.69
CA PRO A 163 -4.25 0.23 -6.84
C PRO A 163 -4.71 1.65 -6.54
N PRO A 164 -5.84 2.06 -7.14
CA PRO A 164 -6.39 3.38 -6.94
C PRO A 164 -6.60 3.64 -5.43
N PRO A 165 -6.24 4.83 -4.94
CA PRO A 165 -6.60 5.26 -3.60
C PRO A 165 -8.11 5.11 -3.40
N LEU A 166 -8.53 4.62 -2.23
CA LEU A 166 -9.95 4.62 -1.88
C LEU A 166 -10.43 6.07 -1.84
N GLU A 167 -11.30 6.45 -2.77
CA GLU A 167 -11.89 7.78 -2.76
C GLU A 167 -12.69 7.94 -1.46
N SER A 168 -12.36 8.96 -0.68
CA SER A 168 -13.05 9.21 0.58
C SER A 168 -14.52 9.46 0.29
N LYS A 169 -15.41 8.72 0.97
CA LYS A 169 -16.88 8.78 0.89
C LYS A 169 -17.49 10.19 0.93
N LYS A 170 -16.73 11.23 1.29
CA LYS A 170 -17.13 12.64 1.23
C LYS A 170 -17.43 13.17 -0.18
N LYS A 171 -16.83 12.64 -1.25
CA LYS A 171 -17.17 13.07 -2.62
C LYS A 171 -18.47 12.41 -3.11
N GLU A 172 -18.65 11.12 -2.84
CA GLU A 172 -19.88 10.41 -3.19
C GLU A 172 -21.10 10.87 -2.37
N GLU A 173 -20.92 11.24 -1.09
CA GLU A 173 -22.03 11.77 -0.29
C GLU A 173 -22.53 13.13 -0.81
N HIS A 174 -21.66 13.99 -1.35
CA HIS A 174 -22.11 15.26 -1.95
C HIS A 174 -22.88 15.02 -3.27
N GLU A 175 -22.43 14.09 -4.11
CA GLU A 175 -23.07 13.75 -5.38
C GLU A 175 -24.41 13.00 -5.19
N LYS A 176 -24.49 12.11 -4.20
CA LYS A 176 -25.74 11.40 -3.82
C LYS A 176 -26.75 12.34 -3.15
N VAL A 177 -26.31 13.37 -2.44
CA VAL A 177 -27.19 14.39 -1.86
C VAL A 177 -27.74 15.34 -2.92
N GLU A 178 -26.93 15.75 -3.91
CA GLU A 178 -27.40 16.62 -5.01
C GLU A 178 -28.43 15.92 -5.92
N THR A 179 -28.22 14.64 -6.23
CA THR A 179 -29.18 13.83 -7.01
C THR A 179 -30.48 13.54 -6.26
N ALA A 180 -30.42 13.41 -4.93
CA ALA A 180 -31.62 13.32 -4.10
C ALA A 180 -32.42 14.63 -4.12
N VAL A 181 -31.79 15.80 -3.96
CA VAL A 181 -32.48 17.10 -3.96
C VAL A 181 -33.18 17.39 -5.30
N LEU A 182 -32.64 16.90 -6.42
CA LEU A 182 -33.24 17.01 -7.76
C LEU A 182 -34.48 16.11 -7.97
N SER A 183 -34.56 14.96 -7.28
CA SER A 183 -35.71 14.05 -7.38
C SER A 183 -36.87 14.41 -6.43
N ILE A 184 -36.60 15.11 -5.32
CA ILE A 184 -37.67 15.67 -4.44
C ILE A 184 -38.26 16.97 -4.99
N THR A 185 -37.49 17.77 -5.75
CA THR A 185 -37.98 19.02 -6.37
C THR A 185 -38.85 18.78 -7.60
N HIS A 186 -38.71 17.65 -8.31
CA HIS A 186 -39.67 17.24 -9.35
C HIS A 186 -40.98 16.66 -8.81
N LYS A 187 -41.05 16.28 -7.53
CA LYS A 187 -42.25 15.68 -6.90
C LYS A 187 -43.17 16.68 -6.17
N LYS A 188 -42.85 17.98 -6.18
CA LYS A 188 -43.74 19.05 -5.66
C LYS A 188 -44.22 19.97 -6.78
N LYS A 189 -45.20 19.49 -7.56
CA LYS A 189 -46.27 20.31 -8.14
C LYS A 189 -47.62 19.75 -7.64
N PRO A 190 -48.59 20.61 -7.31
CA PRO A 190 -49.69 20.26 -6.39
C PRO A 190 -50.75 19.35 -7.01
N ALA A 191 -51.33 18.51 -6.15
CA ALA A 191 -52.45 17.63 -6.42
C ALA A 191 -53.70 18.38 -6.88
N LYS A 192 -54.37 17.86 -7.93
CA LYS A 192 -55.83 17.94 -8.14
C LYS A 192 -56.34 16.73 -8.96
N LYS A 193 -57.19 15.93 -8.29
CA LYS A 193 -58.34 15.10 -8.73
C LYS A 193 -58.21 14.05 -9.87
N GLY A 194 -58.65 12.82 -9.57
CA GLY A 194 -59.49 12.01 -10.47
C GLY A 194 -59.11 10.53 -10.67
N GLU A 195 -59.82 9.64 -9.95
CA GLU A 195 -60.30 8.26 -10.27
C GLU A 195 -59.45 7.19 -10.99
N GLU A 196 -59.45 6.00 -10.34
CA GLU A 196 -59.39 4.60 -10.83
C GLU A 196 -58.65 4.23 -12.14
N LYS A 197 -57.59 3.41 -11.98
CA LYS A 197 -57.52 2.02 -12.48
C LYS A 197 -56.21 1.35 -12.01
N MET A 198 -56.34 0.15 -11.43
CA MET A 198 -55.26 -0.83 -11.37
C MET A 198 -54.99 -1.35 -12.78
N GLU A 199 -53.72 -1.40 -13.19
CA GLU A 199 -53.18 -2.54 -13.92
C GLU A 199 -51.65 -2.54 -13.76
N VAL A 200 -51.16 -3.69 -13.31
CA VAL A 200 -49.75 -4.05 -13.24
C VAL A 200 -49.29 -4.32 -14.67
N ASP A 201 -48.21 -3.68 -15.09
CA ASP A 201 -47.42 -4.20 -16.20
C ASP A 201 -45.93 -4.13 -15.82
N GLU A 202 -45.34 -5.32 -15.81
CA GLU A 202 -43.99 -5.63 -15.41
C GLU A 202 -43.18 -5.75 -16.70
N GLU A 203 -42.45 -4.70 -17.08
CA GLU A 203 -41.35 -4.84 -18.03
C GLU A 203 -40.07 -4.16 -17.51
N PRO A 204 -38.94 -4.90 -17.50
CA PRO A 204 -37.72 -4.50 -16.83
C PRO A 204 -36.96 -3.48 -17.69
N LYS A 205 -36.71 -2.29 -17.14
CA LYS A 205 -35.70 -1.38 -17.70
C LYS A 205 -34.37 -1.57 -16.96
N PRO A 206 -33.27 -1.62 -17.70
CA PRO A 206 -32.05 -2.30 -17.31
C PRO A 206 -31.40 -1.63 -16.12
N ALA A 207 -30.98 -2.45 -15.15
CA ALA A 207 -29.94 -2.09 -14.23
C ALA A 207 -28.74 -1.60 -15.05
N LYS A 208 -28.42 -0.31 -14.95
CA LYS A 208 -27.10 0.19 -15.31
C LYS A 208 -26.14 -0.52 -14.38
N GLU A 209 -25.56 -1.61 -14.87
CA GLU A 209 -24.35 -2.20 -14.33
C GLU A 209 -23.36 -1.06 -14.10
N GLU A 210 -22.99 -0.88 -12.83
CA GLU A 210 -21.77 -0.18 -12.49
C GLU A 210 -20.66 -0.87 -13.28
N GLU A 211 -20.10 -0.13 -14.25
CA GLU A 211 -18.88 -0.48 -14.93
C GLU A 211 -17.82 -0.78 -13.87
N LYS A 212 -17.67 -2.07 -13.55
CA LYS A 212 -16.37 -2.63 -13.24
C LYS A 212 -15.48 -2.15 -14.38
N LYS A 213 -14.58 -1.21 -14.08
CA LYS A 213 -13.37 -1.00 -14.87
C LYS A 213 -12.66 -2.34 -14.93
N THR A 214 -13.04 -3.12 -15.93
CA THR A 214 -12.25 -4.18 -16.50
C THR A 214 -10.89 -3.57 -16.73
N VAL A 215 -9.90 -4.09 -16.01
CA VAL A 215 -8.50 -3.83 -16.30
C VAL A 215 -8.35 -4.07 -17.80
N PRO A 216 -7.92 -3.09 -18.60
CA PRO A 216 -7.83 -3.27 -20.05
C PRO A 216 -6.88 -4.44 -20.32
N ASP A 217 -7.41 -5.53 -20.84
CA ASP A 217 -6.70 -6.79 -21.10
C ASP A 217 -5.73 -6.70 -22.30
N ASN A 218 -5.36 -5.48 -22.68
CA ASN A 218 -4.49 -5.17 -23.82
C ASN A 218 -3.31 -4.29 -23.38
N GLU A 219 -2.75 -4.60 -22.20
CA GLU A 219 -1.48 -4.01 -21.78
C GLU A 219 -0.30 -4.77 -22.40
N PRO A 220 0.75 -4.06 -22.84
CA PRO A 220 1.93 -4.70 -23.38
C PRO A 220 2.53 -5.67 -22.35
N PRO A 221 2.96 -6.87 -22.79
CA PRO A 221 3.55 -7.89 -21.88
C PRO A 221 4.88 -7.44 -21.27
N THR A 222 5.45 -6.35 -21.79
CA THR A 222 6.68 -5.73 -21.29
C THR A 222 6.44 -4.25 -21.03
N HIS A 223 6.88 -3.77 -19.87
CA HIS A 223 6.82 -2.37 -19.47
C HIS A 223 8.21 -1.88 -19.06
N THR A 224 8.50 -0.60 -19.32
CA THR A 224 9.78 0.03 -19.01
C THR A 224 9.68 0.85 -17.72
N ILE A 225 10.67 0.72 -16.83
CA ILE A 225 10.67 1.32 -15.51
C ILE A 225 11.89 2.25 -15.36
N GLU A 226 11.67 3.49 -14.96
CA GLU A 226 12.72 4.49 -14.78
C GLU A 226 13.33 4.47 -13.36
N ASN A 227 14.61 4.81 -13.24
CA ASN A 227 15.31 4.99 -11.96
C ASN A 227 15.00 6.36 -11.32
N PRO A 228 14.64 6.46 -10.03
CA PRO A 228 14.40 5.40 -9.05
C PRO A 228 13.00 4.78 -9.16
N ALA A 229 12.93 3.45 -8.97
CA ALA A 229 11.68 2.71 -9.11
C ALA A 229 11.29 1.94 -7.85
N ARG A 230 9.98 1.79 -7.62
CA ARG A 230 9.46 0.75 -6.72
C ARG A 230 9.48 -0.58 -7.47
N VAL A 231 10.06 -1.61 -6.84
CA VAL A 231 10.10 -2.97 -7.42
C VAL A 231 9.78 -4.01 -6.36
N VAL A 232 8.76 -4.83 -6.61
CA VAL A 232 8.32 -5.90 -5.69
C VAL A 232 9.24 -7.11 -5.77
N ARG A 233 9.31 -7.91 -4.71
CA ARG A 233 10.16 -9.11 -4.61
C ARG A 233 9.95 -10.09 -5.77
N LEU A 234 8.70 -10.28 -6.20
CA LEU A 234 8.30 -11.14 -7.32
C LEU A 234 8.71 -10.54 -8.68
N GLN A 235 8.62 -9.21 -8.80
CA GLN A 235 8.96 -8.45 -10.00
C GLN A 235 10.46 -8.50 -10.35
N LEU A 236 11.34 -8.66 -9.36
CA LEU A 236 12.78 -8.78 -9.60
C LEU A 236 13.19 -10.00 -10.43
N LYS A 237 12.36 -11.04 -10.48
CA LYS A 237 12.61 -12.23 -11.32
C LYS A 237 12.34 -11.96 -12.81
N THR A 238 11.49 -10.98 -13.12
CA THR A 238 11.07 -10.66 -14.49
C THR A 238 11.80 -9.44 -15.06
N LEU A 239 12.66 -8.79 -14.26
CA LEU A 239 13.44 -7.63 -14.68
C LEU A 239 14.68 -8.03 -15.48
N SER A 240 14.88 -7.35 -16.60
CA SER A 240 16.06 -7.44 -17.46
C SER A 240 16.57 -6.04 -17.81
N MET A 241 17.89 -5.89 -17.93
CA MET A 241 18.48 -4.68 -18.53
C MET A 241 18.24 -4.68 -20.03
N MET A 242 18.18 -3.49 -20.62
CA MET A 242 18.19 -3.34 -22.07
C MET A 242 19.61 -3.67 -22.57
N ASP A 243 19.73 -4.57 -23.55
CA ASP A 243 21.02 -5.13 -24.01
C ASP A 243 21.99 -4.08 -24.59
N ASN A 244 21.47 -2.89 -24.95
CA ASN A 244 22.25 -1.78 -25.52
C ASN A 244 22.44 -0.59 -24.55
N SER A 245 22.32 -0.82 -23.23
CA SER A 245 22.51 0.25 -22.23
C SER A 245 23.97 0.62 -22.04
N ARG A 246 24.25 1.93 -21.97
CA ARG A 246 25.56 2.52 -21.61
C ARG A 246 26.08 2.01 -20.27
N TYR A 247 25.17 1.68 -19.36
CA TYR A 247 25.46 1.28 -18.00
C TYR A 247 25.32 -0.24 -17.84
N LYS A 248 26.38 -0.89 -17.36
CA LYS A 248 26.37 -2.31 -17.01
C LYS A 248 26.31 -2.47 -15.49
N PRO A 249 25.34 -3.21 -14.93
CA PRO A 249 25.30 -3.43 -13.48
C PRO A 249 26.43 -4.36 -13.02
N VAL A 250 27.06 -4.02 -11.89
CA VAL A 250 28.11 -4.85 -11.26
C VAL A 250 27.52 -6.12 -10.65
N LYS A 251 26.32 -5.99 -10.06
CA LYS A 251 25.56 -7.08 -9.44
C LYS A 251 24.30 -7.34 -10.24
N SER A 252 23.81 -8.58 -10.22
CA SER A 252 22.55 -8.91 -10.89
C SER A 252 21.39 -8.06 -10.35
N ILE A 253 20.51 -7.63 -11.25
CA ILE A 253 19.32 -6.80 -10.95
C ILE A 253 18.37 -7.54 -10.00
N THR A 254 18.41 -8.88 -9.98
CA THR A 254 17.57 -9.74 -9.14
C THR A 254 17.76 -9.47 -7.64
N TYR A 255 18.92 -8.93 -7.22
CA TYR A 255 19.14 -8.54 -5.82
C TYR A 255 18.28 -7.33 -5.41
N GLY A 256 17.93 -6.45 -6.35
CA GLY A 256 17.21 -5.21 -6.06
C GLY A 256 17.97 -4.28 -5.11
N GLY A 257 17.29 -3.25 -4.59
CA GLY A 257 17.92 -2.26 -3.71
C GLY A 257 18.85 -1.32 -4.46
N ILE A 258 19.97 -0.98 -3.83
CA ILE A 258 20.99 -0.11 -4.43
C ILE A 258 21.93 -0.94 -5.31
N ILE A 259 21.98 -0.61 -6.59
CA ILE A 259 22.82 -1.29 -7.58
C ILE A 259 23.83 -0.32 -8.16
N MET A 260 25.10 -0.71 -8.09
CA MET A 260 26.18 0.03 -8.72
C MET A 260 26.25 -0.31 -10.21
N LEU A 261 26.30 0.74 -11.02
CA LEU A 261 26.46 0.69 -12.46
C LEU A 261 27.89 1.07 -12.85
N LEU A 262 28.47 0.29 -13.76
CA LEU A 262 29.69 0.63 -14.47
C LEU A 262 29.31 1.32 -15.77
N ASP A 263 29.81 2.53 -15.95
CA ASP A 263 29.73 3.26 -17.20
C ASP A 263 30.75 2.68 -18.19
N ARG A 264 30.29 2.27 -19.38
CA ARG A 264 31.15 1.76 -20.46
C ARG A 264 31.69 2.85 -21.38
N THR A 265 31.10 4.05 -21.34
CA THR A 265 31.49 5.19 -22.16
C THR A 265 31.65 6.43 -21.29
N PRO A 266 32.82 6.62 -20.65
CA PRO A 266 33.06 7.75 -19.76
C PRO A 266 33.09 9.11 -20.48
N ASP A 267 33.21 9.14 -21.81
CA ASP A 267 33.39 10.36 -22.60
C ASP A 267 32.09 11.15 -22.88
N GLN A 268 30.92 10.53 -22.71
CA GLN A 268 29.63 11.21 -22.86
C GLN A 268 29.18 11.80 -21.51
N LYS A 269 28.62 13.03 -21.49
CA LYS A 269 28.02 13.56 -20.25
C LYS A 269 26.85 12.67 -19.83
N ALA A 270 26.84 12.23 -18.57
CA ALA A 270 25.76 11.41 -18.04
C ALA A 270 24.50 12.28 -17.84
N GLU A 271 23.37 11.84 -18.37
CA GLU A 271 22.08 12.42 -17.99
C GLU A 271 21.73 11.92 -16.59
N LEU A 272 21.84 12.82 -15.62
CA LEU A 272 21.54 12.54 -14.24
C LEU A 272 20.09 12.92 -13.94
N VAL A 273 19.44 12.11 -13.12
CA VAL A 273 18.20 12.52 -12.44
C VAL A 273 18.62 13.63 -11.47
N VAL A 274 17.96 14.80 -11.56
CA VAL A 274 18.17 15.87 -10.58
C VAL A 274 17.89 15.28 -9.21
N GLN A 275 18.91 15.25 -8.35
CA GLN A 275 18.73 14.84 -6.97
C GLN A 275 17.74 15.81 -6.34
N ALA A 276 16.50 15.37 -6.16
CA ALA A 276 15.60 16.03 -5.23
C ALA A 276 16.28 15.92 -3.86
N VAL A 277 16.59 17.06 -3.24
CA VAL A 277 17.20 17.13 -1.91
C VAL A 277 16.33 16.28 -0.98
N ALA A 278 16.88 15.15 -0.52
CA ALA A 278 16.20 14.28 0.42
C ALA A 278 16.15 14.98 1.78
N GLY A 279 15.04 15.68 2.03
CA GLY A 279 14.82 16.47 3.24
C GLY A 279 13.84 17.60 2.95
N GLY A 280 12.65 17.53 3.56
CA GLY A 280 11.66 18.59 3.47
C GLY A 280 12.26 19.94 3.85
N THR A 281 11.83 20.97 3.12
CA THR A 281 12.31 22.37 3.16
C THR A 281 13.83 22.49 3.03
N THR A 282 14.25 23.12 1.95
CA THR A 282 15.52 23.86 1.92
C THR A 282 15.57 24.74 3.18
N LEU A 283 16.30 24.31 4.20
CA LEU A 283 17.00 25.29 5.01
C LEU A 283 18.05 25.81 4.04
N ASP A 284 17.76 26.96 3.44
CA ASP A 284 18.82 27.74 2.81
C ASP A 284 20.00 27.72 3.80
N PRO A 285 21.22 27.40 3.37
CA PRO A 285 22.40 27.49 4.25
C PRO A 285 22.67 28.93 4.75
N ALA A 286 21.85 29.89 4.32
CA ALA A 286 21.80 31.28 4.78
C ALA A 286 20.54 31.63 5.62
N ALA A 287 19.61 30.70 5.84
CA ALA A 287 18.49 30.93 6.74
C ALA A 287 18.97 30.76 8.20
N PRO A 288 18.81 31.77 9.07
CA PRO A 288 19.19 31.64 10.47
C PRO A 288 18.40 30.49 11.12
N GLU A 289 19.08 29.66 11.91
CA GLU A 289 18.43 28.64 12.73
C GLU A 289 17.23 29.25 13.46
N LYS A 290 16.06 28.59 13.38
CA LYS A 290 14.89 29.02 14.15
C LYS A 290 15.27 28.96 15.62
N GLN A 291 15.34 30.13 16.26
CA GLN A 291 15.65 30.22 17.68
C GLN A 291 14.66 29.37 18.47
N PRO A 292 15.12 28.64 19.50
CA PRO A 292 14.24 27.90 20.38
C PRO A 292 13.21 28.87 20.97
N HIS A 293 11.97 28.40 21.08
CA HIS A 293 10.90 29.16 21.74
C HIS A 293 11.37 29.50 23.16
N SER A 294 11.22 30.76 23.55
CA SER A 294 11.57 31.20 24.90
C SER A 294 10.80 30.38 25.93
N THR A 295 11.46 30.07 27.05
CA THR A 295 10.84 29.41 28.18
C THR A 295 9.60 30.20 28.60
N PHE A 296 8.44 29.55 28.68
CA PHE A 296 7.21 30.20 29.12
C PHE A 296 7.42 30.63 30.57
N GLU A 297 7.43 31.94 30.84
CA GLU A 297 7.40 32.45 32.20
C GLU A 297 6.00 32.15 32.76
N ILE A 298 5.95 31.24 33.73
CA ILE A 298 4.73 31.01 34.53
C ILE A 298 4.70 32.14 35.55
N ASP A 299 3.90 33.16 35.30
CA ASP A 299 3.62 34.21 36.28
C ASP A 299 2.69 33.63 37.36
N LEU A 300 3.27 33.23 38.49
CA LEU A 300 2.57 32.68 39.66
C LEU A 300 1.59 33.67 40.33
N LYS A 301 1.39 34.86 39.77
CA LYS A 301 0.41 35.85 40.23
C LYS A 301 -0.98 35.64 39.65
N ASP A 302 -1.08 34.87 38.56
CA ASP A 302 -2.35 34.53 37.91
C ASP A 302 -2.93 33.18 38.39
N TYR A 303 -2.37 32.60 39.46
CA TYR A 303 -2.88 31.42 40.17
C TYR A 303 -3.30 31.75 41.61
#